data_AF-A0A164TC50-F1
#
_entry.id   AF-A0A164TC50-F1
#
_cell.length_a   1.000
_cell.length_b   1.000
_cell.length_c   1.000
_cell.angle_alpha   90.00
_cell.angle_beta   90.00
_cell.angle_gamma   90.00
#
_symmetry.space_group_name_H-M   'P 1'
#
loop_
_entity.id
_entity.type
_entity.pdbx_description
1 polymer ?
#
loop_
_entity_poly.entity_id
_entity_poly.type
_entity_poly.pdbx_seq_one_letter_code
_entity_poly.pdbx_strand_id
1 'polypeptide(L)'
;MPKTTGNESPFEVKVLSFLSKMAGNLDQVKIEVNVLKGKVDNLSFSTQENELLATVEIPLLPVKTIDELKLYEEVLTKDLDQFFKLVQFVKQIGGLTLSNCVKRAWESVLTLEVRAFVNWNGKPRTGQSQKYGLKKSKVTEAVF
;
A
#
# COMPACT_ATOMS: atom_id res chain seq x y z
N MET A 1 -23.71 29.54 63.58
CA MET A 1 -22.31 29.41 63.10
C MET A 1 -22.34 29.35 61.58
N PRO A 2 -21.65 30.26 60.85
CA PRO A 2 -21.78 30.36 59.40
C PRO A 2 -20.90 29.31 58.69
N LYS A 3 -21.40 28.85 57.54
CA LYS A 3 -20.81 27.84 56.65
C LYS A 3 -19.55 28.38 55.96
N THR A 4 -18.48 27.60 55.95
CA THR A 4 -17.27 27.85 55.17
C THR A 4 -17.57 27.64 53.68
N THR A 5 -17.60 28.73 52.92
CA THR A 5 -17.69 28.73 51.46
C THR A 5 -16.35 28.31 50.88
N GLY A 6 -16.37 27.29 50.01
CA GLY A 6 -15.19 26.82 49.28
C GLY A 6 -14.58 27.94 48.44
N ASN A 7 -13.27 28.12 48.59
CA ASN A 7 -12.47 29.05 47.78
C ASN A 7 -12.41 28.53 46.34
N GLU A 8 -13.34 28.97 45.49
CA GLU A 8 -13.18 28.83 44.05
C GLU A 8 -12.06 29.76 43.56
N SER A 9 -11.18 29.25 42.70
CA SER A 9 -10.10 30.06 42.14
C SER A 9 -10.65 31.23 41.32
N PRO A 10 -10.08 32.45 41.44
CA PRO A 10 -10.50 33.62 40.67
C PRO A 10 -10.53 33.32 39.17
N PHE A 11 -11.47 33.93 38.45
CA PHE A 11 -11.63 33.78 37.01
C PHE A 11 -10.30 33.96 36.25
N GLU A 12 -9.48 34.94 36.67
CA GLU A 12 -8.16 35.22 36.11
C GLU A 12 -7.20 34.02 36.24
N VAL A 13 -7.21 33.32 37.38
CA VAL A 13 -6.37 32.14 37.61
C VAL A 13 -6.80 30.98 36.72
N LYS A 14 -8.11 30.81 36.50
CA LYS A 14 -8.64 29.81 35.56
C LYS A 14 -8.19 30.13 34.14
N VAL A 15 -8.33 31.38 33.68
CA VAL A 15 -7.90 31.84 32.35
C VAL A 15 -6.40 31.64 32.15
N LEU A 16 -5.56 32.01 33.12
CA LEU A 16 -4.11 31.82 33.06
C LEU A 16 -3.74 30.33 32.99
N SER A 17 -4.44 29.46 33.72
CA SER A 17 -4.22 28.01 33.62
C SER A 17 -4.57 27.44 32.25
N PHE A 18 -5.64 27.95 31.61
CA PHE A 18 -6.03 27.54 30.26
C PHE A 18 -5.03 28.03 29.21
N LEU A 19 -4.58 29.28 29.31
CA LEU A 19 -3.53 29.82 28.44
C LEU A 19 -2.23 29.04 28.56
N SER A 20 -1.83 28.68 29.79
CA SER A 20 -0.64 27.87 30.05
C SER A 20 -0.75 26.46 29.44
N LYS A 21 -1.92 25.81 29.56
CA LYS A 21 -2.19 24.52 28.91
C LYS A 21 -2.15 24.60 27.38
N MET A 22 -2.73 25.64 26.80
CA MET A 22 -2.68 25.83 25.34
C MET A 22 -1.26 26.05 24.84
N ALA A 23 -0.44 26.83 25.56
CA ALA A 23 0.96 27.04 25.21
C ALA A 23 1.75 25.71 25.21
N GLY A 24 1.57 24.88 26.25
CA GLY A 24 2.20 23.56 26.31
C GLY A 24 1.78 22.62 25.19
N ASN A 25 0.49 22.60 24.84
CA ASN A 25 0.00 21.81 23.71
C ASN A 25 0.57 22.30 22.37
N LEU A 26 0.78 23.61 22.20
CA LEU A 26 1.33 24.20 20.99
C LEU A 26 2.81 23.81 20.81
N ASP A 27 3.58 23.80 21.90
CA ASP A 27 4.96 23.32 21.89
C ASP A 27 5.03 21.83 21.53
N GLN A 28 4.12 21.02 22.07
CA GLN A 28 4.03 19.60 21.73
C GLN A 28 3.74 19.37 20.24
N VAL A 29 2.75 20.08 19.68
CA VAL A 29 2.43 20.00 18.24
C VAL A 29 3.62 20.44 17.38
N LYS A 30 4.35 21.48 17.79
CA LYS A 30 5.55 21.94 17.06
C LYS A 30 6.64 20.86 17.04
N ILE A 31 6.84 20.14 18.15
CA ILE A 31 7.79 19.03 18.21
C ILE A 31 7.35 17.90 17.28
N GLU A 32 6.08 17.50 17.33
CA GLU A 32 5.52 16.43 16.48
C GLU A 32 5.61 16.78 14.98
N VAL A 33 5.34 18.04 14.62
CA VAL A 33 5.48 18.53 13.22
C VAL A 33 6.94 18.49 12.77
N ASN A 34 7.90 18.84 13.63
CA ASN A 34 9.32 18.76 13.28
C ASN A 34 9.80 17.30 13.11
N VAL A 35 9.31 16.38 13.94
CA VAL A 35 9.59 14.94 13.80
C VAL A 35 8.97 14.40 12.51
N LEU A 36 7.73 14.79 12.20
CA LEU A 36 7.07 14.41 10.94
C LEU A 36 7.81 14.99 9.74
N LYS A 37 8.26 16.24 9.80
CA LYS A 37 9.07 16.86 8.75
C LYS A 37 10.37 16.09 8.52
N GLY A 38 11.09 15.72 9.59
CA GLY A 38 12.30 14.89 9.46
C GLY A 38 12.01 13.50 8.88
N LYS A 39 10.87 12.87 9.25
CA LYS A 39 10.43 11.60 8.63
C LYS A 39 10.07 11.77 7.16
N VAL A 40 9.41 12.86 6.78
CA VAL A 40 9.06 13.21 5.40
C VAL A 40 10.32 13.50 4.59
N ASP A 41 11.31 14.19 5.13
CA ASP A 41 12.57 14.47 4.44
C ASP A 41 13.35 13.16 4.22
N ASN A 42 13.37 12.26 5.20
CA ASN A 42 13.97 10.91 5.05
C ASN A 42 13.21 10.03 4.03
N LEU A 43 11.88 10.10 4.01
CA LEU A 43 11.06 9.43 2.99
C LEU A 43 11.28 10.05 1.61
N SER A 44 11.42 11.38 1.53
CA SER A 44 11.72 12.11 0.30
C SER A 44 13.09 11.72 -0.25
N PHE A 45 14.09 11.51 0.62
CA PHE A 45 15.41 11.02 0.21
C PHE A 45 15.35 9.56 -0.30
N SER A 46 14.56 8.70 0.36
CA SER A 46 14.27 7.34 -0.14
C SER A 46 13.39 7.31 -1.40
N THR A 47 12.67 8.40 -1.69
CA THR A 47 11.81 8.56 -2.86
C THR A 47 12.60 9.14 -4.03
N GLN A 48 13.60 10.00 -3.81
CA GLN A 48 14.44 10.56 -4.87
C GLN A 48 15.31 9.51 -5.58
N GLU A 49 15.72 8.43 -4.91
CA GLU A 49 16.33 7.28 -5.59
C GLU A 49 15.31 6.46 -6.42
N ASN A 50 14.00 6.63 -6.19
CA ASN A 50 12.93 6.00 -6.97
C ASN A 50 12.26 6.92 -8.01
N GLU A 51 12.45 8.24 -7.93
CA GLU A 51 11.72 9.23 -8.76
C GLU A 51 12.31 9.42 -10.17
N LEU A 52 13.47 8.85 -10.49
CA LEU A 52 14.06 8.90 -11.84
C LEU A 52 13.61 7.77 -12.78
N LEU A 53 12.55 7.01 -12.44
CA LEU A 53 12.03 5.90 -13.27
C LEU A 53 10.55 6.01 -13.65
N ALA A 54 9.92 7.19 -13.56
CA ALA A 54 8.50 7.36 -13.85
C ALA A 54 8.17 7.70 -15.33
N THR A 55 8.67 6.86 -16.26
CA THR A 55 7.96 6.49 -17.52
C THR A 55 8.43 5.09 -17.92
N VAL A 56 8.43 4.17 -16.97
CA VAL A 56 8.68 2.76 -17.25
C VAL A 56 7.35 2.16 -17.68
N GLU A 57 7.19 1.95 -18.98
CA GLU A 57 6.08 1.21 -19.57
C GLU A 57 6.09 -0.23 -19.03
N ILE A 58 5.36 -0.46 -17.94
CA ILE A 58 4.90 -1.79 -17.56
C ILE A 58 3.83 -2.16 -18.62
N PRO A 59 3.88 -3.37 -19.22
CA PRO A 59 2.83 -3.85 -20.11
C PRO A 59 1.45 -3.68 -19.45
N LEU A 60 0.48 -3.16 -20.20
CA LEU A 60 -0.87 -2.76 -19.77
C LEU A 60 -1.46 -3.69 -18.68
N LEU A 61 -1.30 -3.30 -17.41
CA LEU A 61 -2.06 -3.89 -16.31
C LEU A 61 -3.40 -3.15 -16.17
N PRO A 62 -4.49 -3.84 -15.77
CA PRO A 62 -4.59 -5.29 -15.57
C PRO A 62 -4.66 -6.05 -16.90
N VAL A 63 -4.08 -7.26 -16.93
CA VAL A 63 -4.10 -8.15 -18.10
C VAL A 63 -5.54 -8.55 -18.43
N LYS A 64 -5.96 -8.35 -19.69
CA LYS A 64 -7.37 -8.47 -20.12
C LYS A 64 -7.69 -9.82 -20.75
N THR A 65 -6.71 -10.46 -21.38
CA THR A 65 -6.91 -11.76 -22.04
C THR A 65 -5.91 -12.82 -21.59
N ILE A 66 -6.24 -14.10 -21.78
CA ILE A 66 -5.35 -15.21 -21.44
C ILE A 66 -4.12 -15.25 -22.34
N ASP A 67 -4.24 -14.82 -23.59
CA ASP A 67 -3.10 -14.80 -24.51
C ASP A 67 -2.14 -13.65 -24.19
N GLU A 68 -2.66 -12.50 -23.75
CA GLU A 68 -1.84 -11.44 -23.13
C GLU A 68 -1.12 -11.95 -21.87
N LEU A 69 -1.78 -12.76 -21.04
CA LEU A 69 -1.13 -13.32 -19.83
C LEU A 69 0.06 -14.20 -20.21
N LYS A 70 -0.08 -15.07 -21.23
CA LYS A 70 1.02 -15.90 -21.71
C LYS A 70 2.18 -15.07 -22.27
N LEU A 71 1.86 -14.06 -23.07
CA LEU A 71 2.85 -13.15 -23.64
C LEU A 71 3.58 -12.39 -22.52
N TYR A 72 2.82 -11.93 -21.52
CA TYR A 72 3.37 -11.25 -20.36
C TYR A 72 4.30 -12.14 -19.56
N GLU A 73 3.93 -13.41 -19.31
CA GLU A 73 4.82 -14.38 -18.66
C GLU A 73 6.10 -14.65 -19.45
N GLU A 74 6.03 -14.69 -20.78
CA GLU A 74 7.20 -14.84 -21.63
C GLU A 74 8.14 -13.63 -21.51
N VAL A 75 7.57 -12.41 -21.49
CA VAL A 75 8.34 -11.17 -21.24
C VAL A 75 9.00 -11.21 -19.88
N LEU A 76 8.27 -11.53 -18.81
CA LEU A 76 8.81 -11.61 -17.44
C LEU A 76 9.89 -12.70 -17.29
N THR A 77 9.85 -13.74 -18.12
CA THR A 77 10.87 -14.79 -18.11
C THR A 77 12.16 -14.35 -18.80
N LYS A 78 12.05 -13.55 -19.85
CA LYS A 78 13.19 -13.07 -20.66
C LYS A 78 13.82 -11.81 -20.08
N ASP A 79 13.02 -10.93 -19.53
CA ASP A 79 13.41 -9.62 -19.02
C ASP A 79 13.25 -9.56 -17.50
N LEU A 80 14.38 -9.68 -16.80
CA LEU A 80 14.45 -9.61 -15.34
C LEU A 80 14.06 -8.21 -14.82
N ASP A 81 14.33 -7.15 -15.57
CA ASP A 81 13.98 -5.80 -15.13
C ASP A 81 12.46 -5.63 -15.10
N GLN A 82 11.76 -6.16 -16.10
CA GLN A 82 10.28 -6.19 -16.12
C GLN A 82 9.71 -7.03 -14.97
N PHE A 83 10.37 -8.15 -14.62
CA PHE A 83 10.02 -8.93 -13.45
C PHE A 83 10.18 -8.13 -12.14
N PHE A 84 11.31 -7.47 -11.94
CA PHE A 84 11.53 -6.66 -10.73
C PHE A 84 10.58 -5.46 -10.65
N LYS A 85 10.23 -4.85 -11.78
CA LYS A 85 9.21 -3.79 -11.85
C LYS A 85 7.85 -4.30 -11.39
N LEU A 86 7.43 -5.49 -11.82
CA LEU A 86 6.19 -6.10 -11.36
C LEU A 86 6.23 -6.41 -9.85
N VAL A 87 7.35 -6.92 -9.34
CA VAL A 87 7.55 -7.17 -7.90
C VAL A 87 7.41 -5.86 -7.10
N GLN A 88 8.03 -4.78 -7.57
CA GLN A 88 7.95 -3.47 -6.90
C GLN A 88 6.51 -2.93 -6.93
N PHE A 89 5.83 -3.03 -8.08
CA PHE A 89 4.42 -2.66 -8.21
C PHE A 89 3.53 -3.43 -7.22
N VAL A 90 3.69 -4.75 -7.12
CA VAL A 90 2.93 -5.58 -6.17
C VAL A 90 3.20 -5.15 -4.72
N LYS A 91 4.46 -4.91 -4.37
CA LYS A 91 4.85 -4.46 -3.01
C LYS A 91 4.20 -3.12 -2.63
N GLN A 92 4.03 -2.22 -3.59
CA GLN A 92 3.42 -0.90 -3.36
C GLN A 92 1.90 -0.97 -3.07
N ILE A 93 1.20 -2.03 -3.50
CA ILE A 93 -0.25 -2.17 -3.27
C ILE A 93 -0.59 -2.25 -1.77
N GLY A 94 0.19 -3.03 -1.02
CA GLY A 94 0.03 -3.23 0.41
C GLY A 94 -1.34 -3.75 0.86
N GLY A 95 -1.58 -3.76 2.17
CA GLY A 95 -2.82 -4.23 2.76
C GLY A 95 -2.70 -4.44 4.27
N LEU A 96 -3.85 -4.49 4.95
CA LEU A 96 -3.88 -4.66 6.42
C LEU A 96 -3.46 -6.06 6.88
N THR A 97 -3.62 -7.07 6.01
CA THR A 97 -3.25 -8.47 6.28
C THR A 97 -2.63 -9.07 5.03
N LEU A 98 -1.85 -10.14 5.17
CA LEU A 98 -1.25 -10.85 4.04
C LEU A 98 -2.30 -11.30 3.02
N SER A 99 -3.45 -11.81 3.49
CA SER A 99 -4.55 -12.21 2.62
C SER A 99 -5.10 -11.04 1.81
N ASN A 100 -5.24 -9.86 2.42
CA ASN A 100 -5.67 -8.65 1.72
C ASN A 100 -4.62 -8.17 0.71
N CYS A 101 -3.33 -8.22 1.04
CA CYS A 101 -2.25 -7.87 0.11
C CYS A 101 -2.32 -8.75 -1.15
N VAL A 102 -2.37 -10.07 -0.97
CA VAL A 102 -2.42 -11.03 -2.09
C VAL A 102 -3.68 -10.84 -2.92
N LYS A 103 -4.84 -10.65 -2.29
CA LYS A 103 -6.09 -10.41 -3.02
C LYS A 103 -6.02 -9.16 -3.90
N ARG A 104 -5.53 -8.05 -3.34
CA ARG A 104 -5.39 -6.77 -4.06
C ARG A 104 -4.34 -6.87 -5.17
N ALA A 105 -3.24 -7.58 -4.94
CA ALA A 105 -2.24 -7.86 -5.98
C ALA A 105 -2.87 -8.55 -7.19
N TRP A 106 -3.64 -9.61 -6.97
CA TRP A 106 -4.32 -10.32 -8.07
C TRP A 106 -5.37 -9.47 -8.78
N GLU A 107 -6.07 -8.58 -8.06
CA GLU A 107 -7.04 -7.64 -8.64
C GLU A 107 -6.36 -6.57 -9.50
N SER A 108 -5.15 -6.14 -9.13
CA SER A 108 -4.39 -5.15 -9.89
C SER A 108 -3.69 -5.74 -11.11
N VAL A 109 -3.24 -7.00 -11.02
CA VAL A 109 -2.47 -7.64 -12.10
C VAL A 109 -3.39 -8.27 -13.15
N LEU A 110 -4.50 -8.90 -12.75
CA LEU A 110 -5.39 -9.63 -13.65
C LEU A 110 -6.82 -9.11 -13.59
N THR A 111 -7.46 -8.97 -14.75
CA THR A 111 -8.90 -8.71 -14.82
C THR A 111 -9.72 -9.88 -14.27
N LEU A 112 -10.98 -9.61 -13.92
CA LEU A 112 -11.92 -10.65 -13.47
C LEU A 112 -12.11 -11.75 -14.52
N GLU A 113 -12.12 -11.37 -15.81
CA GLU A 113 -12.27 -12.29 -16.94
C GLU A 113 -11.12 -13.29 -16.97
N VAL A 114 -9.87 -12.82 -16.95
CA VAL A 114 -8.68 -13.68 -16.90
C VAL A 114 -8.71 -14.55 -15.65
N ARG A 115 -9.08 -14.00 -14.48
CA ARG A 115 -9.17 -14.76 -13.23
C ARG A 115 -10.20 -15.89 -13.28
N ALA A 116 -11.24 -15.80 -14.11
CA ALA A 116 -12.18 -16.89 -14.32
C ALA A 116 -11.57 -18.07 -15.10
N PHE A 117 -10.61 -17.81 -15.99
CA PHE A 117 -9.98 -18.79 -16.87
C PHE A 117 -8.65 -19.36 -16.34
N VAL A 118 -8.16 -18.87 -15.20
CA VAL A 118 -6.98 -19.41 -14.51
C VAL A 118 -7.38 -20.27 -13.32
N ASN A 119 -6.51 -21.20 -12.94
CA ASN A 119 -6.50 -21.79 -11.59
C ASN A 119 -5.08 -22.25 -11.23
N TRP A 120 -4.89 -22.70 -9.99
CA TRP A 120 -3.55 -23.09 -9.52
C TRP A 120 -2.91 -24.19 -10.39
N ASN A 121 -3.66 -25.24 -10.73
CA ASN A 121 -3.12 -26.44 -11.38
C ASN A 121 -3.26 -26.47 -12.91
N GLY A 122 -3.91 -25.48 -13.52
CA GLY A 122 -4.33 -25.48 -14.93
C GLY A 122 -5.34 -26.56 -15.30
N LYS A 123 -6.00 -27.21 -14.33
CA LYS A 123 -6.89 -28.35 -14.62
C LYS A 123 -8.33 -27.90 -14.88
N PRO A 124 -9.02 -28.44 -15.89
CA PRO A 124 -10.43 -28.18 -16.07
C PRO A 124 -11.23 -28.81 -14.93
N ARG A 125 -12.38 -28.22 -14.60
CA ARG A 125 -13.41 -28.93 -13.85
C ARG A 125 -14.14 -29.85 -14.84
N THR A 126 -14.66 -30.99 -14.39
CA THR A 126 -15.35 -31.95 -15.25
C THR A 126 -16.37 -31.25 -16.16
N GLY A 127 -16.25 -31.42 -17.48
CA GLY A 127 -17.13 -30.80 -18.48
C GLY A 127 -16.86 -29.33 -18.81
N GLN A 128 -15.77 -28.74 -18.31
CA GLN A 128 -15.39 -27.35 -18.58
C GLN A 128 -14.13 -27.22 -19.43
N SER A 129 -13.97 -26.04 -20.03
CA SER A 129 -12.80 -25.66 -20.82
C SER A 129 -11.49 -25.74 -20.03
N GLN A 130 -10.40 -26.01 -20.74
CA GLN A 130 -9.04 -26.03 -20.21
C GLN A 130 -8.71 -24.67 -19.55
N LYS A 131 -8.17 -24.71 -18.33
CA LYS A 131 -7.75 -23.50 -17.61
C LYS A 131 -6.25 -23.28 -17.71
N TYR A 132 -5.83 -22.04 -17.52
CA TYR A 132 -4.42 -21.68 -17.44
C TYR A 132 -3.88 -21.89 -16.01
N GLY A 133 -2.68 -22.44 -15.88
CA GLY A 133 -2.11 -22.88 -14.60
C GLY A 133 -1.14 -21.88 -13.98
N LEU A 134 -1.41 -21.42 -12.75
CA LEU A 134 -0.61 -20.40 -12.08
C LEU A 134 0.56 -20.95 -11.23
N LYS A 135 0.59 -22.25 -10.91
CA LYS A 135 1.59 -22.83 -9.98
C LYS A 135 3.06 -22.55 -10.34
N LYS A 136 3.37 -22.40 -11.63
CA LYS A 136 4.75 -22.14 -12.14
C LYS A 136 4.86 -20.80 -12.88
N SER A 137 3.85 -19.96 -12.73
CA SER A 137 3.76 -18.67 -13.43
C SER A 137 4.74 -17.68 -12.82
N LYS A 138 5.44 -16.93 -13.69
CA LYS A 138 6.29 -15.81 -13.25
C LYS A 138 5.49 -14.69 -12.60
N VAL A 139 4.25 -14.48 -13.03
CA VAL A 139 3.35 -13.54 -12.37
C VAL A 139 3.06 -13.98 -10.93
N THR A 140 2.89 -15.28 -10.70
CA THR A 140 2.70 -15.81 -9.34
C THR A 140 3.94 -15.61 -8.47
N GLU A 141 5.13 -15.84 -9.03
CA GLU A 141 6.40 -15.58 -8.34
C GLU A 141 6.59 -14.09 -8.00
N ALA A 142 6.02 -13.18 -8.78
CA ALA A 142 6.05 -11.75 -8.44
C ALA A 142 5.04 -11.36 -7.35
N VAL A 143 3.97 -12.15 -7.16
CA VAL A 143 2.92 -11.88 -6.18
C VAL A 143 3.26 -12.38 -4.77
N PHE A 144 4.10 -13.41 -4.65
CA PHE A 144 4.47 -14.08 -3.40
C PHE A 144 5.95 -13.86 -3.04
#